data_AF-A0A0T6A7R5-F1
#
_entry.id   AF-A0A0T6A7R5-F1
#
_cell.length_a   1.000
_cell.length_b   1.000
_cell.length_c   1.000
_cell.angle_alpha   90.00
_cell.angle_beta   90.00
_cell.angle_gamma   90.00
#
_symmetry.space_group_name_H-M   'P 1'
#
loop_
_entity.id
_entity.type
_entity.pdbx_description
1 polymer ?
#
loop_
_entity_poly.entity_id
_entity_poly.type
_entity_poly.pdbx_seq_one_letter_code
_entity_poly.pdbx_strand_id
1 'polypeptide(L)' 'MQIGLMADSHDHLPRIDRAVEVFNRRRVDFVIHGGDFIAPFALAPLERLQCDWATAAVVDLANLGVELIEL' A
#
# COMPACT_ATOMS: atom_id res chain seq x y z
N MET A 1 -14.76 7.87 4.41
CA MET A 1 -13.54 7.83 3.61
C MET A 1 -12.50 7.05 4.40
N GLN A 2 -12.10 5.88 3.92
CA GLN A 2 -11.13 5.00 4.55
C GLN A 2 -9.96 4.77 3.60
N ILE A 3 -8.75 5.09 4.04
CA ILE A 3 -7.52 4.95 3.25
C ILE A 3 -6.71 3.79 3.82
N GLY A 4 -6.26 2.87 2.96
CA GLY A 4 -5.31 1.82 3.30
C GLY A 4 -3.87 2.30 3.16
N LEU A 5 -3.02 1.97 4.12
CA LEU A 5 -1.57 2.27 4.08
C LEU A 5 -0.80 0.95 4.20
N MET A 6 0.23 0.78 3.38
CA MET A 6 1.23 -0.30 3.50
C MET A 6 2.59 0.20 3.00
N ALA A 7 3.68 -0.41 3.43
CA ALA A 7 5.06 -0.07 3.01
C ALA A 7 5.98 -1.28 3.23
N ASP A 8 7.26 -1.16 2.89
CA ASP A 8 8.33 -2.12 3.24
C ASP A 8 7.98 -3.57 2.92
N SER A 9 7.37 -3.75 1.74
CA SER A 9 6.88 -5.06 1.32
C SER A 9 8.03 -5.99 0.92
N HIS A 10 9.17 -5.45 0.47
CA HIS A 10 10.38 -6.19 0.10
C HIS A 10 10.08 -7.43 -0.76
N ASP A 11 9.20 -7.27 -1.75
CA ASP A 11 8.72 -8.32 -2.65
C ASP A 11 8.09 -9.54 -1.96
N HIS A 12 7.66 -9.43 -0.71
CA HIS A 12 7.05 -10.51 0.04
C HIS A 12 5.58 -10.72 -0.38
N LEU A 13 5.40 -11.30 -1.57
CA LEU A 13 4.11 -11.49 -2.25
C LEU A 13 2.98 -12.00 -1.35
N PRO A 14 3.18 -13.01 -0.47
CA PRO A 14 2.10 -13.47 0.41
C PRO A 14 1.57 -12.40 1.37
N ARG A 15 2.42 -11.46 1.82
CA ARG A 15 1.98 -10.32 2.65
C ARG A 15 1.25 -9.28 1.82
N ILE A 16 1.71 -9.01 0.60
CA ILE A 16 1.04 -8.07 -0.31
C ILE A 16 -0.36 -8.61 -0.65
N ASP A 17 -0.46 -9.88 -1.01
CA ASP A 17 -1.73 -10.56 -1.28
C ASP A 17 -2.68 -10.46 -0.09
N ARG A 18 -2.17 -10.71 1.11
CA ARG A 18 -2.95 -10.61 2.34
C ARG A 18 -3.43 -9.19 2.61
N ALA A 19 -2.60 -8.18 2.34
CA ALA A 19 -2.96 -6.77 2.48
C ALA A 19 -4.11 -6.40 1.52
N VAL A 20 -4.00 -6.80 0.25
CA VAL A 20 -5.04 -6.60 -0.77
C VAL A 20 -6.38 -7.21 -0.33
N GLU A 21 -6.39 -8.44 0.16
CA GLU A 21 -7.61 -9.07 0.69
C GLU A 21 -8.21 -8.30 1.87
N VAL A 22 -7.37 -7.78 2.77
CA VAL A 22 -7.81 -6.98 3.92
C VAL A 22 -8.44 -5.68 3.46
N PHE A 23 -7.80 -4.98 2.52
CA PHE A 23 -8.29 -3.72 1.97
C PHE A 23 -9.62 -3.90 1.23
N ASN A 24 -9.72 -4.89 0.34
CA ASN A 24 -10.95 -5.21 -0.38
C ASN A 24 -12.09 -5.58 0.60
N ARG A 25 -11.82 -6.43 1.59
CA ARG A 25 -12.82 -6.83 2.60
C ARG A 25 -13.30 -5.66 3.45
N ARG A 26 -12.40 -4.72 3.76
CA ARG A 26 -12.73 -3.50 4.51
C ARG A 26 -13.39 -2.42 3.65
N ARG A 27 -13.43 -2.60 2.32
CA ARG A 27 -13.95 -1.62 1.36
C ARG A 27 -13.30 -0.25 1.55
N VAL A 28 -11.96 -0.24 1.58
CA VAL A 28 -11.22 1.02 1.58
C VAL A 28 -11.44 1.76 0.26
N ASP A 29 -11.43 3.08 0.31
CA ASP A 29 -11.72 3.94 -0.85
C ASP A 29 -10.47 4.20 -1.70
N PHE A 30 -9.27 4.09 -1.10
CA PHE A 30 -7.98 4.30 -1.75
C PHE A 30 -6.85 3.60 -0.97
N VAL A 31 -5.78 3.18 -1.63
CA VAL A 31 -4.58 2.60 -0.99
C VAL A 31 -3.31 3.37 -1.35
N ILE A 32 -2.46 3.64 -0.36
CA ILE A 32 -1.12 4.19 -0.56
C ILE A 32 -0.08 3.14 -0.17
N HIS A 33 0.87 2.87 -1.08
CA HIS A 33 2.07 2.09 -0.78
C HIS A 33 3.29 3.00 -0.60
N GLY A 34 3.98 2.93 0.54
CA GLY A 34 5.13 3.77 0.88
C GLY A 34 6.44 3.45 0.17
N GLY A 35 6.42 2.63 -0.89
CA GLY A 35 7.62 2.16 -1.59
C GLY A 35 8.29 0.91 -1.00
N ASP A 36 9.57 0.73 -1.30
CA ASP A 36 10.39 -0.46 -0.99
C ASP A 36 9.93 -1.76 -1.67
N PHE A 37 9.67 -1.63 -2.96
CA PHE A 37 9.62 -2.76 -3.90
C PHE A 37 11.04 -3.01 -4.41
N ILE A 38 11.50 -4.27 -4.35
CA ILE A 38 12.81 -4.67 -4.87
C ILE A 38 12.73 -4.89 -6.39
N ALA A 39 11.61 -5.43 -6.89
CA ALA A 39 11.40 -5.67 -8.31
C ALA A 39 9.96 -5.41 -8.79
N PRO A 40 9.77 -5.13 -10.09
CA PRO A 40 8.45 -4.75 -10.63
C PRO A 40 7.35 -5.80 -10.47
N PHE A 41 7.70 -7.08 -10.33
CA PHE A 41 6.70 -8.14 -10.17
C PHE A 41 5.91 -8.01 -8.86
N ALA A 42 6.45 -7.33 -7.84
CA ALA A 42 5.79 -7.11 -6.57
C ALA A 42 4.55 -6.21 -6.67
N LEU A 43 4.38 -5.49 -7.79
CA LEU A 43 3.20 -4.67 -8.06
C LEU A 43 2.01 -5.49 -8.57
N ALA A 44 2.24 -6.66 -9.16
CA ALA A 44 1.19 -7.46 -9.79
C ALA A 44 0.03 -7.83 -8.82
N PRO A 45 0.27 -8.15 -7.54
CA PRO A 45 -0.82 -8.31 -6.57
C PRO A 45 -1.73 -7.10 -6.37
N LEU A 46 -1.18 -5.88 -6.47
CA LEU A 46 -1.90 -4.62 -6.20
C LEU A 46 -2.97 -4.34 -7.27
N GLU A 47 -2.81 -4.87 -8.48
CA GLU A 47 -3.82 -4.84 -9.54
C GLU A 47 -5.15 -5.53 -9.17
N ARG A 48 -5.17 -6.29 -8.06
CA ARG A 48 -6.39 -6.94 -7.55
C ARG A 48 -7.14 -6.10 -6.52
N LEU A 49 -6.67 -4.89 -6.21
CA LEU A 49 -7.41 -3.93 -5.39
C LEU A 49 -8.70 -3.53 -6.09
N GLN A 50 -9.79 -3.42 -5.33
CA GLN A 50 -11.11 -2.96 -5.82
C GLN A 50 -11.26 -1.44 -5.74
N CYS A 51 -10.17 -0.72 -5.51
CA CYS A 51 -10.06 0.72 -5.46
C CYS A 51 -8.76 1.16 -6.14
N ASP A 52 -8.65 2.45 -6.43
CA ASP A 52 -7.41 3.02 -6.92
C ASP A 52 -6.31 2.97 -5.85
N TRP A 53 -5.07 2.95 -6.32
CA TRP A 53 -3.90 2.99 -5.44
C TRP A 53 -2.77 3.81 -6.06
N ALA A 54 -1.89 4.31 -5.20
CA ALA A 54 -0.68 5.01 -5.64
C ALA A 54 0.50 4.65 -4.74
N THR A 55 1.71 4.79 -5.29
CA THR A 55 2.92 4.81 -4.48
C THR A 55 3.15 6.24 -3.98
N ALA A 56 3.47 6.40 -2.71
CA ALA A 56 3.99 7.67 -2.19
C ALA A 56 5.46 7.46 -1.81
N ALA A 57 6.34 8.36 -2.24
CA ALA A 57 7.65 8.46 -1.61
C ALA A 57 7.45 8.96 -0.17
N VAL A 58 8.24 8.47 0.78
CA VAL A 58 8.19 8.88 2.20
C VAL A 58 8.24 10.41 2.35
N VAL A 59 8.92 11.11 1.44
CA VAL A 59 9.03 12.58 1.39
C VAL A 59 7.68 13.28 1.14
N ASP A 60 6.74 12.65 0.42
CA ASP A 60 5.43 13.26 0.10
C ASP A 60 4.42 13.15 1.26
N LEU A 61 4.52 12.11 2.10
CA LEU A 61 3.56 11.87 3.19
C LEU A 61 3.75 12.82 4.39
N ALA A 62 4.99 13.23 4.67
CA ALA A 62 5.30 14.19 5.75
C ALA A 62 4.61 15.55 5.56
N ASN A 63 4.34 15.95 4.31
CA ASN A 63 3.66 17.21 3.98
C ASN A 63 2.13 17.13 4.13
N LEU A 64 1.56 15.93 4.29
CA LEU A 64 0.13 15.71 4.47
C LEU A 64 -0.30 15.68 5.94
N GLY A 65 0.61 15.94 6.88
CA GLY A 65 0.33 15.81 8.32
C GLY A 65 0.04 14.36 8.73
N VAL A 66 0.45 13.39 7.91
CA VAL A 66 0.33 11.96 8.19
C VAL A 66 1.62 11.52 8.87
N GLU A 67 1.54 11.19 10.16
CA GLU A 67 2.67 10.64 10.91
C GLU A 67 2.82 9.16 10.54
N LEU A 68 3.91 8.83 9.86
CA LEU A 68 4.29 7.44 9.58
C LEU A 68 4.72 6.79 10.89
N ILE A 69 3.87 5.91 11.42
CA ILE A 69 4.25 5.00 12.49
C ILE A 69 4.83 3.76 11.81
N GLU A 70 6.15 3.71 11.67
CA GLU A 70 6.86 2.48 11.30
C GLU A 70 6.70 1.45 12.44
N LEU A 71 6.34 0.21 12.08
CA LEU A 71 6.19 -0.92 12.99
C LEU A 71 7.46 -1.77 13.05
#